data_AF-A0A497PDN5-F1
#
_entry.id   AF-A0A497PDN5-F1
#
_cell.length_a   1.000
_cell.length_b   1.000
_cell.length_c   1.000
_cell.angle_alpha   90.00
_cell.angle_beta   90.00
_cell.angle_gamma   90.00
#
_symmetry.space_group_name_H-M   'P 1'
#
loop_
_entity.id
_entity.type
_entity.pdbx_description
1 polymer ?
#
loop_
_entity_poly.entity_id
_entity_poly.type
_entity_poly.pdbx_seq_one_letter_code
_entity_poly.pdbx_strand_id
1 'polypeptide(L)'
;MSTRVPGVLILLFLLCIQPMAQATPVPNAPPVVSPALTTPTAIHHWSVDIILVNFDESIIDTNTLLAGLPLSRDYDAPNVDIHYDIEYRVIFAPSSFTASLRQFMLEHSVSGLDIGTELNVTALEYQKAHPDEPQRIFYPRAGRCIDGNAVEEWLLDNPPVGPPALGYVLYLLNFSEFDASDHSFEHWYDYHPVDPDSG
;
A
#
# COMPACT_ATOMS: atom_id res chain seq x y z
N MET A 1 54.63 11.29 33.77
CA MET A 1 54.71 12.41 34.74
C MET A 1 53.90 13.58 34.21
N SER A 2 52.69 13.79 34.74
CA SER A 2 51.98 15.07 34.82
C SER A 2 50.67 14.81 35.55
N THR A 3 50.73 14.83 36.88
CA THR A 3 49.57 14.77 37.79
C THR A 3 49.24 16.19 38.19
N ARG A 4 48.11 16.73 37.69
CA ARG A 4 47.57 18.00 38.19
C ARG A 4 46.72 17.72 39.43
N VAL A 5 47.21 18.23 40.55
CA VAL A 5 46.55 18.33 41.87
C VAL A 5 45.51 19.45 41.82
N PRO A 6 44.35 19.31 42.51
CA PRO A 6 43.30 20.32 42.53
C PRO A 6 43.63 21.42 43.55
N GLY A 7 43.62 22.68 43.09
CA GLY A 7 43.76 23.86 43.94
C GLY A 7 42.40 24.41 44.34
N VAL A 8 41.99 24.13 45.58
CA VAL A 8 40.95 24.86 46.32
C VAL A 8 41.52 26.22 46.69
N LEU A 9 40.83 27.33 46.40
CA LEU A 9 41.04 28.58 47.13
C LEU A 9 39.78 29.44 47.21
N ILE A 10 39.09 29.26 48.35
CA ILE A 10 38.61 30.27 49.31
C ILE A 10 37.98 31.55 48.74
N LEU A 11 36.66 31.57 48.91
CA LEU A 11 35.74 32.70 49.10
C LEU A 11 36.39 33.96 49.71
N LEU A 12 36.27 35.10 49.01
CA LEU A 12 36.35 36.41 49.64
C LEU A 12 34.97 37.09 49.52
N PHE A 13 34.27 37.17 50.66
CA PHE A 13 33.06 37.95 50.85
C PHE A 13 33.41 39.44 50.77
N LEU A 14 33.02 40.12 49.68
CA LEU A 14 32.83 41.57 49.71
C LEU A 14 31.34 41.85 49.89
N LEU A 15 30.98 42.15 51.13
CA LEU A 15 29.74 42.83 51.51
C LEU A 15 29.78 44.26 50.96
N CYS A 16 29.28 44.44 49.74
CA CYS A 16 28.80 45.75 49.29
C CYS A 16 27.31 45.84 49.65
N ILE A 17 27.02 46.54 50.73
CA ILE A 17 25.68 47.02 51.07
C ILE A 17 25.27 47.97 49.94
N GLN A 18 24.46 47.49 48.99
CA GLN A 18 23.83 48.37 48.03
C GLN A 18 22.63 49.05 48.70
N PRO A 19 22.42 50.35 48.48
CA PRO A 19 21.22 51.02 48.95
C PRO A 19 20.01 50.35 48.30
N MET A 20 18.97 50.08 49.09
CA MET A 20 17.67 49.67 48.57
C MET A 20 17.21 50.68 47.53
N ALA A 21 17.36 50.34 46.25
CA ALA A 21 16.62 51.00 45.20
C ALA A 21 15.14 50.68 45.44
N GLN A 22 14.32 51.72 45.60
CA GLN A 22 12.87 51.59 45.59
C GLN A 22 12.46 50.80 44.35
N ALA A 23 11.74 49.70 44.55
CA ALA A 23 11.15 48.93 43.48
C ALA A 23 10.23 49.85 42.67
N THR A 24 10.68 50.25 41.50
CA THR A 24 9.78 50.75 40.45
C THR A 24 8.85 49.60 40.08
N PRO A 25 7.53 49.81 40.01
CA PRO A 25 6.63 48.77 39.52
C PRO A 25 7.04 48.47 38.08
N VAL A 26 7.49 47.24 37.85
CA VAL A 26 7.79 46.72 36.52
C VAL A 26 6.50 46.85 35.70
N PRO A 27 6.49 47.56 34.56
CA PRO A 27 5.35 47.54 33.67
C PRO A 27 5.11 46.07 33.30
N ASN A 28 3.87 45.57 33.49
CA ASN A 28 3.48 44.20 33.14
C ASN A 28 4.20 43.78 31.85
N ALA A 29 5.18 42.90 31.98
CA ALA A 29 5.82 42.32 30.80
C ALA A 29 4.68 41.67 30.00
N PRO A 30 4.59 41.94 28.69
CA PRO A 30 3.60 41.25 27.86
C PRO A 30 3.77 39.75 28.09
N PRO A 31 2.67 38.97 28.12
CA PRO A 31 2.75 37.54 28.33
C PRO A 31 3.79 36.97 27.38
N VAL A 32 4.77 36.25 27.93
CA VAL A 32 5.73 35.51 27.12
C VAL A 32 4.90 34.48 26.36
N VAL A 33 4.66 34.76 25.08
CA VAL A 33 4.07 33.78 24.17
C VAL A 33 5.14 32.72 24.00
N SER A 34 5.00 31.59 24.72
CA SER A 34 5.78 30.41 24.42
C SER A 34 5.60 30.12 22.93
N PRO A 35 6.68 29.97 22.14
CA PRO A 35 6.53 29.53 20.76
C PRO A 35 5.73 28.23 20.79
N ALA A 36 4.70 28.14 19.95
CA ALA A 36 4.00 26.88 19.75
C ALA A 36 5.08 25.83 19.44
N LEU A 37 5.07 24.70 20.15
CA LEU A 37 5.86 23.54 19.74
C LEU A 37 5.34 23.15 18.37
N THR A 38 6.04 23.56 17.31
CA THR A 38 5.81 23.04 15.97
C THR A 38 6.31 21.61 15.97
N THR A 39 5.38 20.66 15.88
CA THR A 39 5.71 19.27 15.63
C THR A 39 6.55 19.21 14.35
N PRO A 40 7.71 18.53 14.33
CA PRO A 40 8.48 18.41 13.11
C PRO A 40 7.68 17.59 12.08
N THR A 41 7.68 18.04 10.83
CA THR A 41 7.07 17.30 9.72
C THR A 41 8.13 16.47 8.99
N ALA A 42 7.91 15.17 8.87
CA ALA A 42 8.68 14.29 8.01
C ALA A 42 7.99 14.17 6.65
N ILE A 43 8.74 14.36 5.57
CA ILE A 43 8.24 14.23 4.19
C ILE A 43 8.79 12.95 3.59
N HIS A 44 7.90 12.11 3.07
CA HIS A 44 8.24 10.89 2.35
C HIS A 44 7.73 10.95 0.93
N HIS A 45 8.63 10.78 -0.04
CA HIS A 45 8.26 10.57 -1.43
C HIS A 45 8.01 9.09 -1.67
N TRP A 46 6.79 8.75 -2.03
CA TRP A 46 6.30 7.39 -2.22
C TRP A 46 5.92 7.19 -3.69
N SER A 47 6.35 6.08 -4.29
CA SER A 47 5.97 5.75 -5.66
C SER A 47 5.08 4.52 -5.75
N VAL A 48 4.17 4.53 -6.70
CA VAL A 48 3.29 3.41 -7.01
C VAL A 48 3.41 3.09 -8.49
N ASP A 49 4.05 1.97 -8.80
CA ASP A 49 4.16 1.46 -10.17
C ASP A 49 2.97 0.57 -10.50
N ILE A 50 2.13 0.98 -11.44
CA ILE A 50 0.97 0.24 -11.94
C ILE A 50 1.38 -0.43 -13.24
N ILE A 51 1.63 -1.73 -13.19
CA ILE A 51 2.12 -2.52 -14.32
C ILE A 51 0.94 -3.21 -15.00
N LEU A 52 0.64 -2.77 -16.23
CA LEU A 52 -0.40 -3.35 -17.07
C LEU A 52 0.21 -4.46 -17.92
N VAL A 53 -0.24 -5.70 -17.71
CA VAL A 53 0.26 -6.87 -18.43
C VAL A 53 -0.81 -7.39 -19.39
N ASN A 54 -0.44 -7.52 -20.66
CA ASN A 54 -1.33 -7.98 -21.75
C ASN A 54 -2.56 -7.07 -21.99
N PHE A 55 -2.41 -5.77 -21.72
CA PHE A 55 -3.36 -4.75 -22.15
C PHE A 55 -2.92 -4.14 -23.47
N ASP A 56 -3.89 -3.83 -24.33
CA ASP A 56 -3.64 -3.05 -25.53
C ASP A 56 -3.48 -1.57 -25.14
N GLU A 57 -2.26 -1.06 -25.27
CA GLU A 57 -1.91 0.33 -24.94
C GLU A 57 -2.75 1.35 -25.72
N SER A 58 -3.24 1.01 -26.91
CA SER A 58 -4.01 1.93 -27.75
C SER A 58 -5.42 2.21 -27.25
N ILE A 59 -5.96 1.38 -26.35
CA ILE A 59 -7.32 1.51 -25.82
C ILE A 59 -7.38 1.93 -24.35
N ILE A 60 -6.24 1.96 -23.66
CA ILE A 60 -6.19 2.31 -22.23
C ILE A 60 -5.98 3.82 -22.05
N ASP A 61 -6.96 4.48 -21.45
CA ASP A 61 -6.81 5.87 -21.00
C ASP A 61 -6.20 5.90 -19.59
N THR A 62 -4.90 6.15 -19.54
CA THR A 62 -4.15 6.24 -18.29
C THR A 62 -4.57 7.44 -17.43
N ASN A 63 -5.13 8.52 -18.01
CA ASN A 63 -5.63 9.64 -17.23
C ASN A 63 -6.88 9.23 -16.44
N THR A 64 -7.79 8.50 -17.10
CA THR A 64 -8.98 7.96 -16.45
C THR A 64 -8.59 6.93 -15.38
N LEU A 65 -7.58 6.09 -15.63
CA LEU A 65 -7.08 5.12 -14.65
C LEU A 65 -6.55 5.81 -13.38
N LEU A 66 -5.85 6.93 -13.53
CA LEU A 66 -5.28 7.68 -12.41
C LEU A 66 -6.27 8.67 -11.77
N ALA A 67 -7.43 8.90 -12.40
CA ALA A 67 -8.41 9.86 -11.92
C ALA A 67 -8.95 9.44 -10.55
N GLY A 68 -8.78 10.31 -9.56
CA GLY A 68 -9.27 10.09 -8.19
C GLY A 68 -8.30 9.34 -7.27
N LEU A 69 -7.11 8.95 -7.75
CA LEU A 69 -6.06 8.46 -6.88
C LEU A 69 -5.45 9.61 -6.04
N PRO A 70 -5.24 9.41 -4.73
CA PRO A 70 -4.74 10.46 -3.85
C PRO A 70 -3.26 10.76 -4.13
N LEU A 71 -2.94 12.03 -4.39
CA LEU A 71 -1.55 12.45 -4.63
C LEU A 71 -0.77 12.73 -3.34
N SER A 72 -1.46 12.80 -2.21
CA SER A 72 -0.83 12.96 -0.91
C SER A 72 -1.66 12.38 0.23
N ARG A 73 -1.00 12.11 1.35
CA ARG A 73 -1.62 11.71 2.62
C ARG A 73 -0.86 12.30 3.79
N ASP A 74 -1.61 12.88 4.72
CA ASP A 74 -1.10 13.33 6.02
C ASP A 74 -1.45 12.32 7.11
N TYR A 75 -0.51 12.06 7.99
CA TYR A 75 -0.69 11.24 9.18
C TYR A 75 -0.11 11.94 10.40
N ASP A 76 -0.97 12.22 11.38
CA ASP A 76 -0.58 12.85 12.63
C ASP A 76 -0.17 11.78 13.64
N ALA A 77 1.08 11.83 14.09
CA ALA A 77 1.60 11.01 15.18
C ALA A 77 1.96 11.90 16.39
N PRO A 78 2.02 11.35 17.63
CA PRO A 78 2.17 12.16 18.85
C PRO A 78 3.34 13.14 18.90
N ASN A 79 4.39 12.95 18.08
CA ASN A 79 5.61 13.79 18.07
C ASN A 79 6.13 14.12 16.66
N VAL A 80 5.41 13.72 15.61
CA VAL A 80 5.82 13.93 14.22
C VAL A 80 4.58 13.97 13.35
N ASP A 81 4.52 14.93 12.44
CA ASP A 81 3.54 14.93 11.38
C ASP A 81 4.20 14.26 10.16
N ILE A 82 3.54 13.30 9.54
CA ILE A 82 4.09 12.58 8.40
C ILE A 82 3.30 12.96 7.15
N HIS A 83 3.99 13.56 6.19
CA HIS A 83 3.44 13.89 4.88
C HIS A 83 3.98 12.90 3.84
N TYR A 84 3.08 12.22 3.13
CA TYR A 84 3.42 11.39 1.98
C TYR A 84 3.07 12.15 0.70
N ASP A 85 4.06 12.33 -0.17
CA ASP A 85 3.88 12.70 -1.57
C ASP A 85 3.82 11.43 -2.41
N ILE A 86 2.70 11.19 -3.11
CA ILE A 86 2.45 9.94 -3.82
C ILE A 86 2.53 10.17 -5.33
N GLU A 87 3.47 9.49 -5.98
CA GLU A 87 3.63 9.47 -7.44
C GLU A 87 3.11 8.14 -7.99
N TYR A 88 2.24 8.20 -9.01
CA TYR A 88 1.78 7.02 -9.74
C TYR A 88 2.43 6.96 -11.13
N ARG A 89 2.96 5.79 -11.50
CA ARG A 89 3.50 5.54 -12.84
C ARG A 89 2.79 4.34 -13.47
N VAL A 90 2.24 4.53 -14.66
CA VAL A 90 1.62 3.43 -15.43
C VAL A 90 2.63 2.90 -16.43
N ILE A 91 2.87 1.59 -16.40
CA ILE A 91 3.89 0.91 -17.19
C ILE A 91 3.24 -0.26 -17.92
N PHE A 92 3.33 -0.30 -19.25
CA PHE A 92 2.93 -1.47 -20.02
C PHE A 92 4.08 -2.48 -20.03
N ALA A 93 3.78 -3.72 -19.64
CA ALA A 93 4.80 -4.75 -19.59
C ALA A 93 5.26 -5.14 -21.00
N PRO A 94 6.57 -5.42 -21.22
CA PRO A 94 7.07 -5.85 -22.51
C PRO A 94 6.42 -7.15 -22.98
N SER A 95 6.24 -7.32 -24.29
CA SER A 95 5.65 -8.53 -24.87
C SER A 95 6.40 -9.81 -24.51
N SER A 96 7.73 -9.74 -24.36
CA SER A 96 8.55 -10.86 -23.89
C SER A 96 8.20 -11.28 -22.46
N PHE A 97 8.00 -10.32 -21.56
CA PHE A 97 7.57 -10.58 -20.20
C PHE A 97 6.17 -11.19 -20.16
N THR A 98 5.23 -10.62 -20.92
CA THR A 98 3.87 -11.16 -21.05
C THR A 98 3.87 -12.59 -21.58
N ALA A 99 4.72 -12.91 -22.56
CA ALA A 99 4.84 -14.27 -23.08
C ALA A 99 5.40 -15.26 -22.04
N SER A 100 6.41 -14.85 -21.26
CA SER A 100 6.94 -15.67 -20.16
C SER A 100 5.91 -15.92 -19.07
N LEU A 101 5.19 -14.88 -18.63
CA LEU A 101 4.14 -15.01 -17.63
C LEU A 101 3.00 -15.89 -18.14
N ARG A 102 2.56 -15.71 -19.40
CA ARG A 102 1.55 -16.55 -20.05
C ARG A 102 1.94 -18.03 -19.97
N GLN A 103 3.18 -18.35 -20.34
CA GLN A 103 3.67 -19.72 -20.34
C GLN A 103 3.69 -20.28 -18.91
N PHE A 104 4.20 -19.51 -17.95
CA PHE A 104 4.23 -19.90 -16.54
C PHE A 104 2.82 -20.19 -16.00
N MET A 105 1.85 -19.31 -16.27
CA MET A 105 0.45 -19.52 -15.87
C MET A 105 -0.15 -20.79 -16.48
N LEU A 106 0.16 -21.10 -17.74
CA LEU A 106 -0.32 -22.32 -18.39
C LEU A 106 0.30 -23.58 -17.78
N GLU A 107 1.60 -23.53 -17.41
CA GLU A 107 2.31 -24.62 -16.74
C GLU A 107 1.82 -24.83 -15.30
N HIS A 108 1.41 -23.76 -14.62
CA HIS A 108 0.91 -23.75 -13.23
C HIS A 108 -0.62 -23.64 -13.16
N SER A 109 -1.32 -24.27 -14.12
CA SER A 109 -2.77 -24.31 -14.09
C SER A 109 -3.33 -25.71 -14.32
N VAL A 110 -4.49 -25.96 -13.72
CA VAL A 110 -5.24 -27.21 -13.85
C VAL A 110 -6.54 -26.92 -14.58
N SER A 111 -6.85 -27.73 -15.59
CA SER A 111 -8.11 -27.67 -16.33
C SER A 111 -8.96 -28.90 -16.04
N GLY A 112 -10.27 -28.73 -15.97
CA GLY A 112 -11.19 -29.85 -15.73
C GLY A 112 -12.65 -29.46 -15.86
N LEU A 113 -13.53 -30.45 -15.91
CA LEU A 113 -14.97 -30.28 -16.08
C LEU A 113 -15.70 -29.77 -14.82
N ASP A 114 -15.05 -29.88 -13.65
CA ASP A 114 -15.61 -29.47 -12.35
C ASP A 114 -14.68 -28.47 -11.64
N ILE A 115 -13.81 -27.79 -12.38
CA ILE A 115 -12.84 -26.82 -11.82
C ILE A 115 -13.45 -25.42 -11.75
N GLY A 116 -14.35 -25.06 -12.66
CA GLY A 116 -15.06 -23.79 -12.62
C GLY A 116 -16.34 -23.86 -11.80
N THR A 117 -16.96 -22.70 -11.59
CA THR A 117 -18.30 -22.60 -10.99
C THR A 117 -19.22 -21.76 -11.88
N GLU A 118 -20.45 -22.22 -12.11
CA GLU A 118 -21.52 -21.44 -12.77
C GLU A 118 -22.53 -20.91 -11.75
N LEU A 119 -23.00 -19.68 -12.00
CA LEU A 119 -24.05 -19.03 -11.23
C LEU A 119 -25.43 -19.38 -11.80
N ASN A 120 -26.29 -19.98 -10.98
CA ASN A 120 -27.71 -20.13 -11.27
C ASN A 120 -28.48 -18.87 -10.81
N VAL A 121 -28.67 -17.94 -11.74
CA VAL A 121 -29.36 -16.66 -11.49
C VAL A 121 -30.79 -16.86 -11.03
N THR A 122 -31.49 -17.87 -11.54
CA THR A 122 -32.88 -18.18 -11.14
C THR A 122 -32.94 -18.58 -9.67
N ALA A 123 -32.04 -19.46 -9.24
CA ALA A 123 -31.91 -19.87 -7.84
C ALA A 123 -31.54 -18.70 -6.92
N LEU A 124 -30.62 -17.83 -7.38
CA LEU A 124 -30.21 -16.63 -6.65
C LEU A 124 -31.39 -15.68 -6.43
N GLU A 125 -32.13 -15.33 -7.50
CA GLU A 125 -33.29 -14.44 -7.41
C GLU A 125 -34.43 -15.06 -6.59
N TYR A 126 -34.61 -16.39 -6.65
CA TYR A 126 -35.57 -17.08 -5.79
C TYR A 126 -35.21 -16.94 -4.31
N GLN A 127 -33.97 -17.24 -3.93
CA GLN A 127 -33.52 -17.15 -2.54
C GLN A 127 -33.56 -15.71 -2.01
N LYS A 128 -33.28 -14.73 -2.86
CA LYS A 128 -33.43 -13.30 -2.53
C LYS A 128 -34.88 -12.94 -2.19
N ALA A 129 -35.86 -13.55 -2.86
CA ALA A 129 -37.28 -13.36 -2.57
C ALA A 129 -37.78 -14.24 -1.39
N HIS A 130 -37.10 -15.35 -1.09
CA HIS A 130 -37.44 -16.33 -0.06
C HIS A 130 -36.20 -16.62 0.81
N PRO A 131 -35.81 -15.71 1.72
CA PRO A 131 -34.54 -15.79 2.45
C PRO A 131 -34.41 -17.02 3.35
N ASP A 132 -35.54 -17.61 3.75
CA ASP A 132 -35.60 -18.79 4.61
C ASP A 132 -35.59 -20.12 3.80
N GLU A 133 -35.45 -20.06 2.47
CA GLU A 133 -35.43 -21.22 1.58
C GLU A 133 -34.11 -21.33 0.80
N PRO A 134 -33.07 -21.94 1.40
CA PRO A 134 -31.74 -22.02 0.79
C PRO A 134 -31.76 -22.73 -0.57
N GLN A 135 -31.09 -22.15 -1.55
CA GLN A 135 -30.92 -22.71 -2.88
C GLN A 135 -29.45 -23.05 -3.13
N ARG A 136 -29.22 -24.11 -3.92
CA ARG A 136 -27.91 -24.28 -4.56
C ARG A 136 -27.82 -23.28 -5.71
N ILE A 137 -27.04 -22.24 -5.48
CA ILE A 137 -26.83 -21.14 -6.43
C ILE A 137 -25.63 -21.40 -7.34
N PHE A 138 -24.67 -22.20 -6.87
CA PHE A 138 -23.42 -22.47 -7.57
C PHE A 138 -23.31 -23.94 -7.95
N TYR A 139 -22.97 -24.21 -9.21
CA TYR A 139 -22.77 -25.56 -9.75
C TYR A 139 -21.38 -25.69 -10.37
N PRO A 140 -20.75 -26.87 -10.33
CA PRO A 140 -19.50 -27.09 -11.05
C PRO A 140 -19.67 -26.91 -12.55
N ARG A 141 -18.64 -26.39 -13.21
CA ARG A 141 -18.55 -26.30 -14.67
C ARG A 141 -17.11 -26.43 -15.16
N ALA A 142 -16.93 -26.57 -16.47
CA ALA A 142 -15.60 -26.60 -17.06
C ALA A 142 -14.86 -25.27 -16.83
N GLY A 143 -13.57 -25.36 -16.49
CA GLY A 143 -12.74 -24.19 -16.27
C GLY A 143 -11.27 -24.50 -16.08
N ARG A 144 -10.50 -23.44 -15.85
CA ARG A 144 -9.08 -23.45 -15.52
C ARG A 144 -8.84 -22.72 -14.20
N CYS A 145 -8.22 -23.42 -13.27
CA CYS A 145 -7.67 -22.85 -12.05
C CYS A 145 -6.19 -22.57 -12.30
N ILE A 146 -5.77 -21.31 -12.14
CA ILE A 146 -4.37 -20.89 -12.17
C ILE A 146 -3.91 -20.71 -10.72
N ASP A 147 -2.78 -21.29 -10.35
CA ASP A 147 -2.21 -21.12 -9.00
C ASP A 147 -1.79 -19.65 -8.79
N GLY A 148 -2.59 -18.91 -8.03
CA GLY A 148 -2.38 -17.49 -7.78
C GLY A 148 -1.13 -17.22 -6.95
N ASN A 149 -0.78 -18.11 -6.02
CA ASN A 149 0.40 -17.96 -5.17
C ASN A 149 1.67 -18.16 -5.99
N ALA A 150 1.70 -19.18 -6.86
CA ALA A 150 2.84 -19.41 -7.75
C ALA A 150 3.06 -18.23 -8.70
N VAL A 151 1.98 -17.63 -9.22
CA VAL A 151 2.06 -16.44 -10.07
C VAL A 151 2.60 -15.23 -9.28
N GLU A 152 2.15 -15.01 -8.05
CA GLU A 152 2.63 -13.94 -7.19
C GLU A 152 4.13 -14.07 -6.89
N GLU A 153 4.60 -15.26 -6.50
CA GLU A 153 6.01 -15.54 -6.27
C GLU A 153 6.84 -15.29 -7.54
N TRP A 154 6.35 -15.74 -8.70
CA TRP A 154 7.03 -15.52 -9.97
C TRP A 154 7.16 -14.04 -10.32
N LEU A 155 6.13 -13.23 -10.06
CA LEU A 155 6.13 -11.78 -10.31
C LEU A 155 7.12 -11.03 -9.40
N LEU A 156 7.32 -11.50 -8.17
CA LEU A 156 8.33 -10.95 -7.24
C LEU A 156 9.75 -11.24 -7.73
N ASP A 157 9.99 -12.45 -8.23
CA ASP A 157 11.32 -12.88 -8.70
C ASP A 157 11.68 -12.33 -10.09
N ASN A 158 10.70 -11.99 -10.91
CA ASN A 158 10.89 -11.62 -12.31
C ASN A 158 10.27 -10.25 -12.67
N PRO A 159 10.51 -9.16 -11.93
CA PRO A 159 9.80 -7.92 -12.20
C PRO A 159 10.21 -7.35 -13.58
N PRO A 160 9.26 -6.85 -14.41
CA PRO A 160 9.57 -6.33 -15.74
C PRO A 160 10.34 -5.01 -15.69
N VAL A 161 10.29 -4.32 -14.55
CA VAL A 161 11.02 -3.09 -14.22
C VAL A 161 11.50 -3.15 -12.77
N GLY A 162 12.56 -2.44 -12.43
CA GLY A 162 13.04 -2.39 -11.04
C GLY A 162 11.97 -1.77 -10.13
N PRO A 163 11.63 -2.38 -8.98
CA PRO A 163 10.63 -1.84 -8.06
C PRO A 163 11.11 -0.52 -7.43
N PRO A 164 10.19 0.34 -6.99
CA PRO A 164 10.55 1.60 -6.33
C PRO A 164 11.23 1.33 -4.99
N ALA A 165 12.17 2.21 -4.60
CA ALA A 165 12.90 2.07 -3.34
C ALA A 165 11.98 2.21 -2.10
N LEU A 166 10.97 3.07 -2.20
CA LEU A 166 9.90 3.23 -1.23
C LEU A 166 8.58 3.36 -1.99
N GLY A 167 7.74 2.34 -1.90
CA GLY A 167 6.61 2.27 -2.82
C GLY A 167 5.85 0.97 -2.83
N TYR A 168 4.93 0.87 -3.79
CA TYR A 168 4.24 -0.36 -4.16
C TYR A 168 4.36 -0.62 -5.66
N VAL A 169 4.26 -1.90 -6.03
CA VAL A 169 4.04 -2.33 -7.41
C VAL A 169 2.68 -3.02 -7.47
N LEU A 170 1.79 -2.56 -8.33
CA LEU A 170 0.49 -3.18 -8.59
C LEU A 170 0.51 -3.78 -9.98
N TYR A 171 0.34 -5.09 -10.07
CA TYR A 171 0.18 -5.79 -11.34
C TYR A 171 -1.30 -5.90 -11.69
N LEU A 172 -1.68 -5.41 -12.88
CA LEU A 172 -2.99 -5.67 -13.47
C LEU A 172 -2.76 -6.60 -14.66
N LEU A 173 -3.40 -7.76 -14.62
CA LEU A 173 -3.22 -8.82 -15.62
C LEU A 173 -4.49 -8.95 -16.45
N ASN A 174 -4.35 -8.98 -17.78
CA ASN A 174 -5.46 -9.28 -18.69
C ASN A 174 -5.18 -10.54 -19.51
N PHE A 175 -5.54 -11.71 -19.00
CA PHE A 175 -5.43 -12.98 -19.72
C PHE A 175 -6.80 -13.55 -20.11
N SER A 176 -7.76 -12.67 -20.43
CA SER A 176 -9.07 -13.05 -20.96
C SER A 176 -9.02 -13.91 -22.23
N GLU A 177 -7.87 -13.94 -22.92
CA GLU A 177 -7.62 -14.89 -24.02
C GLU A 177 -7.61 -16.37 -23.60
N PHE A 178 -7.53 -16.67 -22.31
CA PHE A 178 -7.70 -18.02 -21.78
C PHE A 178 -9.17 -18.44 -21.65
N ASP A 179 -10.09 -17.48 -21.72
CA ASP A 179 -11.52 -17.73 -21.73
C ASP A 179 -11.99 -18.12 -23.13
N ALA A 180 -12.92 -19.07 -23.20
CA ALA A 180 -13.63 -19.37 -24.43
C ALA A 180 -14.63 -18.25 -24.72
N SER A 181 -14.76 -17.87 -26.00
CA SER A 181 -15.67 -16.79 -26.44
C SER A 181 -17.15 -17.06 -26.15
N ASP A 182 -17.52 -18.33 -25.97
CA ASP A 182 -18.87 -18.76 -25.61
C ASP A 182 -19.04 -18.96 -24.10
N HIS A 183 -18.05 -18.55 -23.31
CA HIS A 183 -17.97 -18.76 -21.86
C HIS A 183 -18.06 -20.23 -21.45
N SER A 184 -17.83 -21.20 -22.34
CA SER A 184 -17.85 -22.63 -21.98
C SER A 184 -16.67 -23.04 -21.10
N PHE A 185 -15.63 -22.23 -21.10
CA PHE A 185 -14.40 -22.43 -20.34
C PHE A 185 -13.90 -21.06 -19.87
N GLU A 186 -13.71 -20.90 -18.56
CA GLU A 186 -13.17 -19.67 -17.98
C GLU A 186 -11.95 -19.97 -17.12
N HIS A 187 -11.02 -19.03 -17.11
CA HIS A 187 -9.89 -19.01 -16.19
C HIS A 187 -10.24 -18.25 -14.92
N TRP A 188 -9.71 -18.71 -13.80
CA TRP A 188 -9.74 -18.00 -12.54
C TRP A 188 -8.45 -18.29 -11.76
N TYR A 189 -8.11 -17.38 -10.85
CA TYR A 189 -6.95 -17.55 -9.98
C TYR A 189 -7.40 -18.16 -8.67
N ASP A 190 -6.79 -19.28 -8.31
CA ASP A 190 -7.02 -19.94 -7.04
C ASP A 190 -5.95 -19.47 -6.07
N TYR A 191 -6.41 -18.76 -5.05
CA TYR A 191 -5.59 -18.39 -3.92
C TYR A 191 -5.95 -19.36 -2.80
N HIS A 192 -4.95 -19.76 -2.03
CA HIS A 192 -5.16 -20.49 -0.79
C HIS A 192 -5.16 -19.48 0.36
N PRO A 193 -6.28 -18.77 0.63
CA PRO A 193 -6.30 -17.83 1.74
C PRO A 193 -6.07 -18.62 3.03
N VAL A 194 -4.97 -18.31 3.71
CA VAL A 194 -4.82 -18.70 5.11
C VAL A 194 -5.71 -17.75 5.89
N ASP A 195 -6.76 -18.27 6.51
CA ASP A 195 -7.54 -17.49 7.45
C ASP A 195 -6.60 -17.05 8.60
N PRO A 196 -6.41 -15.73 8.79
CA PRO A 196 -5.45 -15.22 9.77
C PRO A 196 -5.80 -15.61 11.22
N ASP A 197 -7.04 -16.05 11.47
CA ASP A 197 -7.51 -16.48 12.79
C ASP A 197 -7.33 -17.99 13.06
N SER A 198 -6.91 -18.79 12.06
CA SER A 198 -6.71 -20.25 12.19
C SER A 198 -5.24 -20.69 12.21
N GLY A 199 -4.31 -19.76 12.46
CA GLY A 199 -2.88 -20.02 12.69
C GLY A 199 -2.57 -20.83 13.96
#